data_AF-A0A9X3EXL6-F1
#
_entry.id   AF-A0A9X3EXL6-F1
#
_cell.length_a   1.000
_cell.length_b   1.000
_cell.length_c   1.000
_cell.angle_alpha   90.00
_cell.angle_beta   90.00
_cell.angle_gamma   90.00
#
_symmetry.space_group_name_H-M   'P 1'
#
loop_
_entity.id
_entity.type
_entity.pdbx_description
1 polymer ?
#
loop_
_entity_poly.entity_id
_entity_poly.type
_entity_poly.pdbx_seq_one_letter_code
_entity_poly.pdbx_strand_id
1 'polypeptide(L)'
;MSHPEQQIERLLTRLVPNIEDGWDGATREEIAEIEAIAGRPLPDFYRWFLRRMGRPELRQHRLHGRPGDRDVPRRDRTAGSTIPPHRRQTDPEVPMHTWYDLERPARHDSLVFDREIEGELVQLVSETFRELLAWKAMFNFRLPTFPCQCKGSLRAAGTGISARIERALSNHGFEQPISTGPFCKLFDRPDAAMICRATPRGSDTVRLYFRLAAANDSSLRRILRVVEKEADLEVGTDDP
;
A
#
# COMPACT_ATOMS: atom_id res chain seq x y z
N MET A 1 -16.79 15.05 -3.36
CA MET A 1 -15.90 13.86 -3.29
C MET A 1 -15.62 13.58 -1.82
N SER A 2 -15.63 12.32 -1.38
CA SER A 2 -15.32 12.01 0.03
C SER A 2 -13.85 12.32 0.33
N HIS A 3 -13.57 12.83 1.53
CA HIS A 3 -12.21 13.08 1.99
C HIS A 3 -11.36 11.79 2.04
N PRO A 4 -10.06 11.82 1.70
CA PRO A 4 -9.17 10.65 1.73
C PRO A 4 -9.21 9.87 3.05
N GLU A 5 -9.30 10.59 4.16
CA GLU A 5 -9.45 10.08 5.53
C GLU A 5 -10.65 9.13 5.64
N GLN A 6 -11.82 9.57 5.15
CA GLN A 6 -13.06 8.79 5.20
C GLN A 6 -13.04 7.59 4.25
N GLN A 7 -12.30 7.67 3.15
CA GLN A 7 -12.12 6.53 2.25
C GLN A 7 -11.28 5.43 2.91
N ILE A 8 -10.16 5.82 3.54
CA ILE A 8 -9.30 4.90 4.26
C ILE A 8 -10.01 4.31 5.48
N GLU A 9 -10.67 5.14 6.29
CA GLU A 9 -11.40 4.65 7.46
C GLU A 9 -12.45 3.61 7.08
N ARG A 10 -13.30 3.91 6.08
CA ARG A 10 -14.30 2.95 5.55
C ARG A 10 -13.67 1.70 4.98
N LEU A 11 -12.55 1.81 4.27
CA LEU A 11 -11.86 0.65 3.73
C LEU A 11 -11.34 -0.25 4.85
N LEU A 12 -10.70 0.34 5.85
CA LEU A 12 -10.08 -0.40 6.95
C LEU A 12 -11.12 -1.08 7.83
N THR A 13 -12.21 -0.40 8.21
CA THR A 13 -13.28 -1.00 9.03
C THR A 13 -14.00 -2.12 8.29
N ARG A 14 -14.15 -1.99 6.97
CA ARG A 14 -14.75 -3.04 6.13
C ARG A 14 -13.86 -4.29 5.99
N LEU A 15 -12.54 -4.11 5.92
CA LEU A 15 -11.60 -5.20 5.62
C LEU A 15 -11.00 -5.85 6.86
N VAL A 16 -10.73 -5.08 7.91
CA VAL A 16 -9.96 -5.51 9.07
C VAL A 16 -10.92 -5.71 10.24
N PRO A 17 -11.22 -6.96 10.64
CA PRO A 17 -12.16 -7.23 11.72
C PRO A 17 -11.73 -6.53 13.01
N ASN A 18 -12.67 -5.85 13.66
CA ASN A 18 -12.49 -5.20 14.95
C ASN A 18 -11.29 -4.23 14.99
N ILE A 19 -10.96 -3.59 13.86
CA ILE A 19 -9.83 -2.64 13.83
C ILE A 19 -10.07 -1.45 14.76
N GLU A 20 -11.34 -1.06 14.93
CA GLU A 20 -11.78 0.07 15.74
C GLU A 20 -11.47 -0.12 17.23
N ASP A 21 -11.54 -1.36 17.73
CA ASP A 21 -11.18 -1.67 19.12
C ASP A 21 -9.70 -1.36 19.43
N GLY A 22 -8.86 -1.30 18.40
CA GLY A 22 -7.47 -0.90 18.51
C GLY A 22 -7.25 0.61 18.37
N TRP A 23 -8.31 1.41 18.22
CA TRP A 23 -8.19 2.83 17.95
C TRP A 23 -7.94 3.67 19.21
N ASP A 24 -6.66 3.86 19.53
CA ASP A 24 -6.14 4.84 20.48
C ASP A 24 -5.29 5.94 19.80
N GLY A 25 -5.76 7.19 19.75
CA GLY A 25 -5.17 8.31 19.02
C GLY A 25 -3.98 8.98 19.72
N ALA A 26 -3.01 9.50 18.95
CA ALA A 26 -1.96 10.36 19.49
C ALA A 26 -2.52 11.73 19.90
N THR A 27 -2.05 12.22 21.04
CA THR A 27 -2.35 13.56 21.57
C THR A 27 -1.71 14.66 20.71
N ARG A 28 -2.10 15.92 20.94
CA ARG A 28 -1.53 17.05 20.19
C ARG A 28 -0.06 17.26 20.54
N GLU A 29 0.29 17.04 21.80
CA GLU A 29 1.62 17.16 22.36
C GLU A 29 2.55 16.11 21.71
N GLU A 30 2.11 14.86 21.60
CA GLU A 30 2.87 13.80 20.93
C GLU A 30 3.09 14.08 19.44
N ILE A 31 2.08 14.61 18.75
CA ILE A 31 2.22 14.99 17.34
C ILE A 31 3.21 16.14 17.20
N ALA A 32 3.16 17.13 18.10
CA ALA A 32 4.10 18.24 18.12
C ALA A 32 5.55 17.77 18.40
N GLU A 33 5.73 16.77 19.26
CA GLU A 33 7.04 16.14 19.49
C GLU A 33 7.57 15.45 18.23
N ILE A 34 6.71 14.72 17.49
CA ILE A 34 7.08 14.09 16.22
C ILE A 34 7.46 15.15 15.18
N GLU A 35 6.68 16.23 15.07
CA GLU A 35 6.96 17.36 14.18
C GLU A 35 8.27 18.07 14.55
N ALA A 36 8.57 18.21 15.83
CA ALA A 36 9.82 18.78 16.32
C ALA A 36 11.03 17.90 15.94
N ILE A 37 10.91 16.58 16.05
CA ILE A 37 11.94 15.62 15.58
C ILE A 37 12.11 15.72 14.06
N ALA A 38 11.00 15.83 13.33
CA ALA A 38 11.01 15.97 11.87
C ALA A 38 11.57 17.31 11.37
N GLY A 39 11.62 18.31 12.25
CA GLY A 39 12.02 19.69 11.92
C GLY A 39 11.00 20.44 11.06
N ARG A 40 9.78 19.92 10.89
CA ARG A 40 8.70 20.53 10.09
C ARG A 40 7.33 19.92 10.40
N PRO A 41 6.22 20.59 9.99
CA PRO A 41 4.88 20.02 10.10
C PRO A 41 4.72 18.71 9.31
N LEU A 42 3.92 17.79 9.84
CA LEU A 42 3.56 16.55 9.18
C LEU A 42 2.44 16.79 8.14
N PRO A 43 2.39 16.02 7.04
CA PRO A 43 1.28 16.06 6.10
C PRO A 43 -0.06 15.76 6.76
N ASP A 44 -1.13 16.40 6.28
CA ASP A 44 -2.46 16.40 6.89
C ASP A 44 -3.00 14.99 7.13
N PHE A 45 -2.86 14.13 6.13
CA PHE A 45 -3.32 12.75 6.23
C PHE A 45 -2.57 11.98 7.32
N TYR A 46 -1.24 12.17 7.45
CA TYR A 46 -0.46 11.51 8.50
C TYR A 46 -0.82 12.04 9.89
N ARG A 47 -1.05 13.35 10.04
CA ARG A 47 -1.57 13.93 11.30
C ARG A 47 -2.95 13.40 11.65
N TRP A 48 -3.84 13.26 10.67
CA TRP A 48 -5.15 12.63 10.90
C TRP A 48 -4.97 11.16 11.33
N PHE A 49 -4.12 10.42 10.64
CA PHE A 49 -3.82 9.03 10.97
C PHE A 49 -3.31 8.90 12.40
N LEU A 50 -2.35 9.73 12.83
CA LEU A 50 -1.86 9.72 14.22
C LEU A 50 -3.00 10.03 15.21
N ARG A 51 -3.82 11.06 14.96
CA ARG A 51 -4.94 11.44 15.85
C ARG A 51 -6.04 10.40 15.94
N ARG A 52 -6.36 9.73 14.83
CA ARG A 52 -7.51 8.80 14.72
C ARG A 52 -7.09 7.36 14.96
N MET A 53 -6.03 6.97 14.28
CA MET A 53 -5.48 5.62 14.21
C MET A 53 -4.10 5.49 14.85
N GLY A 54 -3.68 6.47 15.66
CA GLY A 54 -2.94 6.19 16.88
C GLY A 54 -1.48 5.84 16.86
N ARG A 55 -1.01 5.48 18.07
CA ARG A 55 0.38 5.18 18.36
C ARG A 55 0.86 3.98 17.52
N PRO A 56 1.91 4.16 16.70
CA PRO A 56 2.40 3.15 15.78
C PRO A 56 2.91 1.87 16.48
N GLU A 57 3.28 1.98 17.76
CA GLU A 57 3.85 0.90 18.58
C GLU A 57 2.89 -0.27 18.85
N LEU A 58 1.56 -0.04 18.83
CA LEU A 58 0.56 -1.06 19.20
C LEU A 58 -0.17 -1.69 18.00
N ARG A 59 -0.02 -1.16 16.79
CA ARG A 59 -0.98 -1.41 15.69
C ARG A 59 -0.47 -2.28 14.55
N GLN A 60 0.83 -2.53 14.50
CA GLN A 60 1.43 -3.29 13.40
C GLN A 60 1.10 -4.78 13.44
N HIS A 61 0.86 -5.35 14.61
CA HIS A 61 0.41 -6.74 14.72
C HIS A 61 -0.92 -6.99 14.01
N ARG A 62 -1.83 -5.99 14.01
CA ARG A 62 -3.17 -6.17 13.44
C ARG A 62 -3.26 -5.93 11.94
N LEU A 63 -2.44 -5.05 11.34
CA LEU A 63 -2.45 -4.88 9.87
C LEU A 63 -1.57 -5.89 9.13
N HIS A 64 -0.78 -6.69 9.86
CA HIS A 64 0.21 -7.61 9.28
C HIS A 64 -0.03 -9.09 9.63
N GLY A 65 -1.13 -9.42 10.30
CA GLY A 65 -1.61 -10.81 10.46
C GLY A 65 -0.70 -11.76 11.23
N ARG A 66 0.38 -11.28 11.87
CA ARG A 66 1.26 -12.10 12.72
C ARG A 66 1.47 -11.45 14.10
N PRO A 67 1.04 -12.12 15.19
CA PRO A 67 1.44 -11.75 16.53
C PRO A 67 2.90 -12.16 16.77
N GLY A 68 3.74 -11.28 17.35
CA GLY A 68 4.90 -11.77 18.09
C GLY A 68 6.30 -11.23 17.81
N ASP A 69 6.52 -10.04 17.23
CA ASP A 69 7.85 -9.40 17.27
C ASP A 69 7.73 -7.94 17.74
N ARG A 70 8.24 -7.66 18.94
CA ARG A 70 8.40 -6.31 19.50
C ARG A 70 9.88 -5.98 19.49
N ASP A 71 10.31 -5.17 18.54
CA ASP A 71 11.56 -4.41 18.65
C ASP A 71 11.23 -2.92 18.48
N VAL A 72 11.52 -2.15 19.52
CA VAL A 72 11.42 -0.69 19.50
C VAL A 72 12.57 -0.16 18.64
N PRO A 73 12.32 0.70 17.63
CA PRO A 73 13.40 1.25 16.82
C PRO A 73 14.37 2.05 17.70
N ARG A 74 15.64 1.65 17.67
CA ARG A 74 16.74 2.45 18.22
C ARG A 74 16.77 3.76 17.42
N ARG A 75 16.60 4.91 18.10
CA ARG A 75 16.65 6.24 17.46
C ARG A 75 17.94 6.39 16.68
N ASP A 76 17.85 6.34 15.36
CA ASP A 76 18.94 6.74 14.49
C ASP A 76 18.92 8.27 14.36
N ARG A 77 19.95 8.93 14.90
CA ARG A 77 20.11 10.38 14.85
C ARG A 77 20.67 10.88 13.52
N THR A 78 20.99 9.98 12.58
CA THR A 78 21.67 10.35 11.33
C THR A 78 20.73 10.54 10.13
N ALA A 79 19.46 10.18 10.26
CA ALA A 79 18.47 10.42 9.21
C ALA A 79 17.88 11.83 9.38
N GLY A 80 17.96 12.68 8.35
CA GLY A 80 17.38 14.03 8.31
C GLY A 80 15.85 14.03 8.38
N SER A 81 15.19 14.86 7.57
CA SER A 81 13.73 15.09 7.50
C SER A 81 12.85 13.87 7.14
N THR A 82 13.34 12.66 7.32
CA THR A 82 12.63 11.40 7.13
C THR A 82 12.17 10.84 8.46
N ILE A 83 10.88 10.55 8.59
CA ILE A 83 10.35 9.83 9.74
C ILE A 83 10.20 8.37 9.33
N PRO A 84 10.69 7.40 10.10
CA PRO A 84 10.47 6.00 9.79
C PRO A 84 9.00 5.62 10.10
N PRO A 85 8.19 5.13 9.14
CA PRO A 85 7.07 4.25 9.39
C PRO A 85 7.58 2.88 9.86
N HIS A 86 8.12 2.91 11.08
CA HIS A 86 7.87 2.02 12.19
C HIS A 86 7.94 0.49 12.00
N ARG A 87 8.44 -0.13 10.92
CA ARG A 87 8.61 -1.60 10.91
C ARG A 87 9.90 -2.06 10.23
N ARG A 88 10.56 -3.06 10.84
CA ARG A 88 11.48 -3.99 10.18
C ARG A 88 10.69 -4.96 9.30
N GLN A 89 10.89 -4.90 7.99
CA GLN A 89 10.68 -6.05 7.15
C GLN A 89 11.71 -7.11 7.59
N THR A 90 11.22 -8.21 8.14
CA THR A 90 12.02 -9.29 8.71
C THR A 90 12.51 -10.24 7.63
N ASP A 91 12.93 -9.72 6.48
CA ASP A 91 13.83 -10.53 5.66
C ASP A 91 15.17 -10.51 6.40
N PRO A 92 15.59 -11.64 7.00
CA PRO A 92 16.82 -11.66 7.79
C PRO A 92 18.05 -11.40 6.91
N GLU A 93 17.94 -11.59 5.59
CA GLU A 93 19.03 -11.33 4.65
C GLU A 93 19.09 -9.86 4.24
N VAL A 94 17.93 -9.18 4.15
CA VAL A 94 17.86 -7.76 3.75
C VAL A 94 16.83 -7.01 4.60
N PRO A 95 17.19 -6.59 5.84
CA PRO A 95 16.25 -5.90 6.71
C PRO A 95 15.94 -4.51 6.15
N MET A 96 14.70 -4.33 5.68
CA MET A 96 14.21 -3.05 5.16
C MET A 96 13.35 -2.33 6.21
N HIS A 97 13.50 -1.02 6.32
CA HIS A 97 12.59 -0.14 7.05
C HIS A 97 11.74 0.64 6.05
N THR A 98 10.45 0.77 6.31
CA THR A 98 9.64 1.74 5.59
C THR A 98 9.93 3.14 6.14
N TRP A 99 10.09 4.10 5.24
CA TRP A 99 10.41 5.51 5.44
C TRP A 99 9.33 6.41 4.81
N TYR A 100 9.05 7.54 5.45
CA TYR A 100 8.13 8.56 4.99
C TYR A 100 8.91 9.82 4.66
N ASP A 101 8.96 10.15 3.36
CA ASP A 101 9.82 11.20 2.80
C ASP A 101 9.12 12.56 2.86
N LEU A 102 9.43 13.35 3.88
CA LEU A 102 8.86 14.70 4.01
C LEU A 102 9.47 15.72 3.04
N GLU A 103 10.52 15.37 2.30
CA GLU A 103 11.10 16.23 1.25
C GLU A 103 10.47 16.00 -0.12
N ARG A 104 9.74 14.89 -0.28
CA ARG A 104 9.05 14.54 -1.52
C ARG A 104 7.53 14.49 -1.29
N PRO A 105 6.88 15.66 -1.14
CA PRO A 105 5.43 15.71 -1.00
C PRO A 105 4.75 15.18 -2.26
N ALA A 106 3.68 14.42 -2.07
CA ALA A 106 2.90 13.85 -3.16
C ALA A 106 1.42 13.82 -2.80
N ARG A 107 0.58 14.45 -3.64
CA ARG A 107 -0.89 14.44 -3.52
C ARG A 107 -1.40 14.78 -2.09
N HIS A 108 -0.87 15.87 -1.51
CA HIS A 108 -1.14 16.35 -0.13
C HIS A 108 -0.73 15.37 1.00
N ASP A 109 0.14 14.43 0.67
CA ASP A 109 0.75 13.45 1.55
C ASP A 109 2.27 13.46 1.24
N SER A 110 2.99 12.41 1.60
CA SER A 110 4.41 12.24 1.27
C SER A 110 4.70 10.85 0.72
N LEU A 111 5.77 10.79 -0.07
CA LEU A 111 6.29 9.57 -0.66
C LEU A 111 6.67 8.55 0.41
N VAL A 112 6.41 7.27 0.14
CA VAL A 112 6.77 6.17 1.05
C VAL A 112 7.70 5.21 0.34
N PHE A 113 8.84 4.93 0.97
CA PHE A 113 9.87 4.06 0.41
C PHE A 113 10.38 3.09 1.47
N ASP A 114 10.93 1.96 1.06
CA ASP A 114 11.66 1.05 1.93
C ASP A 114 13.15 1.34 1.73
N ARG A 115 13.92 1.35 2.83
CA ARG A 115 15.38 1.48 2.82
C ARG A 115 16.00 0.41 3.68
N GLU A 116 17.08 -0.19 3.19
CA GLU A 116 17.91 -1.12 3.97
C GLU A 116 18.53 -0.41 5.18
N ILE A 117 18.60 -1.09 6.32
CA ILE A 117 19.11 -0.48 7.56
C ILE A 117 20.61 -0.15 7.44
N GLU A 118 21.39 -1.08 6.88
CA GLU A 118 22.85 -0.98 6.82
C GLU A 118 23.37 -0.76 5.39
N GLY A 119 22.48 -0.66 4.41
CA GLY A 119 22.83 -0.52 3.00
C GLY A 119 22.17 0.65 2.29
N GLU A 120 22.49 0.77 1.00
CA GLU A 120 22.05 1.87 0.14
C GLU A 120 20.82 1.49 -0.69
N LEU A 121 20.26 0.29 -0.49
CA LEU A 121 19.08 -0.13 -1.22
C LEU A 121 17.87 0.71 -0.81
N VAL A 122 17.34 1.48 -1.77
CA VAL A 122 16.11 2.24 -1.65
C VAL A 122 15.10 1.73 -2.66
N GLN A 123 13.94 1.31 -2.18
CA GLN A 123 12.84 0.83 -3.00
C GLN A 123 11.61 1.68 -2.80
N LEU A 124 11.07 2.27 -3.87
CA LEU A 124 9.80 2.98 -3.76
C LEU A 124 8.66 2.01 -3.45
N VAL A 125 7.83 2.37 -2.47
CA VAL A 125 6.70 1.55 -2.03
C VAL A 125 5.39 2.06 -2.53
N SER A 126 5.09 3.32 -2.24
CA SER A 126 3.82 3.94 -2.58
C SER A 126 4.03 5.44 -2.74
N GLU A 127 3.18 6.07 -3.55
CA GLU A 127 3.26 7.51 -3.75
C GLU A 127 2.83 8.26 -2.48
N THR A 128 1.92 7.65 -1.70
CA THR A 128 1.34 8.24 -0.50
C THR A 128 1.22 7.22 0.63
N PHE A 129 1.16 7.67 1.88
CA PHE A 129 0.97 6.79 3.03
C PHE A 129 -0.40 6.12 3.03
N ARG A 130 -1.44 6.84 2.60
CA ARG A 130 -2.78 6.26 2.42
C ARG A 130 -2.81 5.07 1.45
N GLU A 131 -2.04 5.13 0.36
CA GLU A 131 -1.92 4.02 -0.59
C GLU A 131 -1.27 2.81 0.05
N LEU A 132 -0.21 3.02 0.83
CA LEU A 132 0.45 1.94 1.55
C LEU A 132 -0.52 1.25 2.53
N LEU A 133 -1.29 2.03 3.31
CA LEU A 133 -2.26 1.48 4.26
C LEU A 133 -3.33 0.65 3.55
N ALA A 134 -3.93 1.18 2.50
CA ALA A 134 -4.95 0.49 1.72
C ALA A 134 -4.41 -0.77 1.03
N TRP A 135 -3.20 -0.70 0.48
CA TRP A 135 -2.54 -1.86 -0.12
C TRP A 135 -2.30 -2.95 0.92
N LYS A 136 -1.76 -2.60 2.10
CA LYS A 136 -1.52 -3.56 3.20
C LYS A 136 -2.84 -4.21 3.66
N ALA A 137 -3.91 -3.43 3.81
CA ALA A 137 -5.20 -3.95 4.20
C ALA A 137 -5.78 -4.92 3.16
N MET A 138 -5.75 -4.55 1.88
CA MET A 138 -6.18 -5.42 0.78
C MET A 138 -5.35 -6.71 0.74
N PHE A 139 -4.03 -6.60 0.82
CA PHE A 139 -3.11 -7.72 0.74
C PHE A 139 -3.30 -8.71 1.91
N ASN A 140 -3.39 -8.21 3.15
CA ASN A 140 -3.42 -9.06 4.34
C ASN A 140 -4.83 -9.54 4.72
N PHE A 141 -5.89 -8.82 4.35
CA PHE A 141 -7.26 -9.12 4.79
C PHE A 141 -8.25 -9.37 3.66
N ARG A 142 -8.09 -8.73 2.50
CA ARG A 142 -9.04 -8.91 1.40
C ARG A 142 -8.69 -10.12 0.53
N LEU A 143 -7.48 -10.16 -0.04
CA LEU A 143 -7.08 -11.24 -0.95
C LEU A 143 -7.18 -12.64 -0.29
N PRO A 144 -6.75 -12.85 0.97
CA PRO A 144 -6.80 -14.16 1.59
C PRO A 144 -8.21 -14.72 1.82
N THR A 145 -9.26 -13.89 1.74
CA THR A 145 -10.66 -14.35 1.90
C THR A 145 -11.18 -15.14 0.69
N PHE A 146 -10.45 -15.13 -0.42
CA PHE A 146 -10.83 -15.81 -1.64
C PHE A 146 -10.05 -17.12 -1.84
N PRO A 147 -10.72 -18.20 -2.27
CA PRO A 147 -10.10 -19.52 -2.42
C PRO A 147 -9.18 -19.63 -3.63
N CYS A 148 -9.40 -18.84 -4.69
CA CYS A 148 -8.59 -18.88 -5.90
C CYS A 148 -7.74 -17.62 -6.01
N GLN A 149 -6.42 -17.77 -6.13
CA GLN A 149 -5.49 -16.65 -6.21
C GLN A 149 -4.44 -16.90 -7.29
N CYS A 150 -3.97 -15.84 -7.93
CA CYS A 150 -2.80 -15.86 -8.79
C CYS A 150 -1.98 -14.58 -8.64
N LYS A 151 -0.71 -14.67 -9.03
CA LYS A 151 0.23 -13.56 -9.09
C LYS A 151 0.85 -13.53 -10.48
N GLY A 152 1.24 -12.36 -10.93
CA GLY A 152 1.88 -12.22 -12.22
C GLY A 152 2.38 -10.83 -12.50
N SER A 153 2.88 -10.65 -13.71
CA SER A 153 3.26 -9.34 -14.23
C SER A 153 2.58 -9.05 -15.55
N LEU A 154 2.37 -7.76 -15.77
CA LEU A 154 1.79 -7.16 -16.94
C LEU A 154 2.80 -6.23 -17.57
N ARG A 155 2.92 -6.31 -18.89
CA ARG A 155 3.84 -5.48 -19.68
C ARG A 155 3.07 -4.85 -20.84
N ALA A 156 3.30 -3.57 -21.06
CA ALA A 156 2.83 -2.85 -22.24
C ALA A 156 3.96 -1.97 -22.78
N ALA A 157 3.97 -1.79 -24.09
CA ALA A 157 4.74 -0.72 -24.70
C ALA A 157 4.05 0.63 -24.44
N GLY A 158 4.85 1.66 -24.12
CA GLY A 158 4.37 3.02 -23.94
C GLY A 158 3.74 3.31 -22.57
N THR A 159 3.13 4.49 -22.48
CA THR A 159 2.53 5.00 -21.24
C THR A 159 1.06 4.59 -21.13
N GLY A 160 0.54 4.51 -19.90
CA GLY A 160 -0.90 4.38 -19.67
C GLY A 160 -1.42 2.97 -19.38
N ILE A 161 -0.56 1.97 -19.15
CA ILE A 161 -0.97 0.63 -18.71
C ILE A 161 -1.94 0.68 -17.51
N SER A 162 -1.66 1.54 -16.52
CA SER A 162 -2.50 1.70 -15.34
C SER A 162 -3.91 2.21 -15.69
N ALA A 163 -4.03 3.13 -16.65
CA ALA A 163 -5.32 3.67 -17.09
C ALA A 163 -6.13 2.65 -17.91
N ARG A 164 -5.46 1.81 -18.70
CA ARG A 164 -6.10 0.73 -19.47
C ARG A 164 -6.68 -0.33 -18.55
N ILE A 165 -5.90 -0.79 -17.56
CA ILE A 165 -6.38 -1.75 -16.54
C ILE A 165 -7.53 -1.15 -15.74
N GLU A 166 -7.42 0.11 -15.34
CA GLU A 166 -8.48 0.80 -14.59
C GLU A 166 -9.79 0.83 -15.37
N ARG A 167 -9.74 1.19 -16.65
CA ARG A 167 -10.91 1.16 -17.54
C ARG A 167 -11.48 -0.25 -17.67
N ALA A 168 -10.62 -1.24 -17.92
CA ALA A 168 -11.05 -2.62 -18.14
C ALA A 168 -11.77 -3.23 -16.94
N LEU A 169 -11.19 -3.05 -15.76
CA LEU A 169 -11.75 -3.56 -14.51
C LEU A 169 -13.00 -2.78 -14.09
N SER A 170 -13.05 -1.46 -14.30
CA SER A 170 -14.24 -0.65 -14.02
C SER A 170 -15.42 -1.07 -14.88
N ASN A 171 -15.20 -1.34 -16.18
CA ASN A 171 -16.21 -1.89 -17.09
C ASN A 171 -16.75 -3.26 -16.65
N HIS A 172 -16.02 -3.95 -15.76
CA HIS A 172 -16.34 -5.27 -15.23
C HIS A 172 -16.76 -5.23 -13.75
N GLY A 173 -17.19 -4.05 -13.28
CA GLY A 173 -17.81 -3.86 -11.96
C GLY A 173 -16.81 -3.86 -10.80
N PHE A 174 -15.52 -3.73 -11.06
CA PHE A 174 -14.57 -3.42 -9.99
C PHE A 174 -14.66 -1.93 -9.63
N GLU A 175 -14.50 -1.65 -8.36
CA GLU A 175 -14.38 -0.30 -7.83
C GLU A 175 -12.96 -0.06 -7.30
N GLN A 176 -12.52 1.19 -7.32
CA GLN A 176 -11.34 1.61 -6.56
C GLN A 176 -11.77 2.11 -5.18
N PRO A 177 -11.41 1.42 -4.09
CA PRO A 177 -11.88 1.79 -2.76
C PRO A 177 -11.32 3.15 -2.28
N ILE A 178 -10.15 3.53 -2.79
CA ILE A 178 -9.51 4.83 -2.60
C ILE A 178 -8.93 5.31 -3.93
N SER A 179 -8.66 6.61 -4.05
CA SER A 179 -7.91 7.14 -5.20
C SER A 179 -6.41 6.86 -5.06
N THR A 180 -5.83 6.14 -6.01
CA THR A 180 -4.40 5.78 -6.03
C THR A 180 -3.62 6.44 -7.18
N GLY A 181 -2.32 6.58 -6.97
CA GLY A 181 -1.34 7.05 -7.95
C GLY A 181 -1.02 6.04 -9.05
N PRO A 182 0.03 6.29 -9.86
CA PRO A 182 0.43 5.41 -10.95
C PRO A 182 1.14 4.14 -10.46
N PHE A 183 1.74 4.17 -9.26
CA PHE A 183 2.55 3.07 -8.72
C PHE A 183 1.76 2.02 -7.96
N CYS A 184 0.53 2.33 -7.56
CA CYS A 184 -0.34 1.44 -6.81
C CYS A 184 -1.73 1.48 -7.43
N LYS A 185 -2.35 0.32 -7.67
CA LYS A 185 -3.77 0.25 -8.05
C LYS A 185 -4.45 -0.79 -7.19
N LEU A 186 -5.66 -0.47 -6.74
CA LEU A 186 -6.47 -1.32 -5.87
C LEU A 186 -7.84 -1.43 -6.52
N PHE A 187 -8.27 -2.66 -6.76
CA PHE A 187 -9.55 -2.97 -7.36
C PHE A 187 -10.27 -3.98 -6.47
N ASP A 188 -11.53 -3.69 -6.16
CA ASP A 188 -12.33 -4.54 -5.29
C ASP A 188 -13.73 -4.73 -5.88
N ARG A 189 -14.25 -5.94 -5.70
CA ARG A 189 -15.60 -6.38 -6.09
C ARG A 189 -16.04 -7.43 -5.06
N PRO A 190 -17.35 -7.69 -4.87
CA PRO A 190 -17.79 -8.66 -3.86
C PRO A 190 -17.14 -10.05 -3.97
N ASP A 191 -16.94 -10.55 -5.19
CA ASP A 191 -16.45 -11.90 -5.52
C ASP A 191 -14.98 -11.94 -6.02
N ALA A 192 -14.29 -10.81 -6.11
CA ALA A 192 -12.90 -10.74 -6.56
C ALA A 192 -12.19 -9.46 -6.10
N ALA A 193 -10.87 -9.51 -5.99
CA ALA A 193 -10.04 -8.35 -5.69
C ALA A 193 -8.69 -8.45 -6.40
N MET A 194 -8.17 -7.30 -6.82
CA MET A 194 -6.86 -7.20 -7.48
C MET A 194 -6.08 -6.02 -6.91
N ILE A 195 -4.80 -6.25 -6.64
CA ILE A 195 -3.86 -5.19 -6.31
C ILE A 195 -2.73 -5.20 -7.34
N CYS A 196 -2.30 -4.01 -7.76
CA CYS A 196 -1.19 -3.83 -8.69
C CYS A 196 -0.13 -2.92 -8.08
N ARG A 197 1.13 -3.19 -8.39
CA ARG A 197 2.28 -2.35 -8.05
C ARG A 197 3.15 -2.15 -9.28
N ALA A 198 3.45 -0.91 -9.61
CA ALA A 198 4.42 -0.58 -10.65
C ALA A 198 5.82 -0.51 -10.06
N THR A 199 6.81 -1.00 -10.79
CA THR A 199 8.20 -0.65 -10.50
C THR A 199 8.53 0.69 -11.18
N PRO A 200 8.81 1.74 -10.41
CA PRO A 200 9.33 2.99 -10.96
C PRO A 200 10.78 2.75 -11.36
N ARG A 201 11.01 2.22 -12.55
CA ARG A 201 12.35 2.21 -13.16
C ARG A 201 12.29 3.11 -14.39
N GLY A 202 13.35 3.89 -14.58
CA GLY A 202 13.52 4.79 -15.74
C GLY A 202 13.70 4.07 -17.07
N SER A 203 13.08 2.91 -17.25
CA SER A 203 13.00 2.20 -18.51
C SER A 203 11.73 2.61 -19.26
N ASP A 204 11.81 2.63 -20.59
CA ASP A 204 10.67 2.93 -21.49
C ASP A 204 9.50 1.92 -21.38
N THR A 205 9.70 0.82 -20.65
CA THR A 205 8.69 -0.19 -20.34
C THR A 205 8.28 -0.13 -18.87
N VAL A 206 7.00 0.15 -18.63
CA VAL A 206 6.39 0.05 -17.30
C VAL A 206 5.93 -1.38 -17.07
N ARG A 207 6.48 -2.03 -16.05
CA ARG A 207 6.00 -3.33 -15.57
C ARG A 207 5.08 -3.14 -14.37
N LEU A 208 3.89 -3.73 -14.45
CA LEU A 208 2.95 -3.82 -13.33
C LEU A 208 2.94 -5.25 -12.79
N TYR A 209 3.29 -5.42 -11.53
CA TYR A 209 3.09 -6.67 -10.82
C TYR A 209 1.70 -6.69 -10.21
N PHE A 210 1.00 -7.81 -10.27
CA PHE A 210 -0.32 -7.93 -9.69
C PHE A 210 -0.47 -9.16 -8.81
N ARG A 211 -1.42 -9.08 -7.89
CA ARG A 211 -2.05 -10.23 -7.25
C ARG A 211 -3.54 -10.12 -7.46
N LEU A 212 -4.13 -11.20 -7.93
CA LEU A 212 -5.55 -11.31 -8.22
C LEU A 212 -6.12 -12.47 -7.39
N ALA A 213 -7.27 -12.25 -6.80
CA ALA A 213 -7.99 -13.24 -6.02
C ALA A 213 -9.47 -13.24 -6.41
N ALA A 214 -10.11 -14.41 -6.44
CA ALA A 214 -11.51 -14.55 -6.82
C ALA A 214 -12.20 -15.73 -6.11
N ALA A 215 -13.52 -15.70 -6.07
CA ALA A 215 -14.36 -16.73 -5.45
C ALA A 215 -14.23 -18.12 -6.10
N ASN A 216 -13.83 -18.20 -7.38
CA ASN A 216 -13.62 -19.44 -8.12
C ASN A 216 -12.68 -19.25 -9.32
N ASP A 217 -12.15 -20.36 -9.83
CA ASP A 217 -11.20 -20.39 -10.95
C ASP A 217 -11.79 -19.80 -12.25
N SER A 218 -13.08 -20.04 -12.53
CA SER A 218 -13.75 -19.48 -13.69
C SER A 218 -13.77 -17.95 -13.67
N SER A 219 -14.01 -17.36 -12.49
CA SER A 219 -14.00 -15.90 -12.31
C SER A 219 -12.59 -15.34 -12.47
N LEU A 220 -11.59 -16.01 -11.88
CA LEU A 220 -10.18 -15.63 -12.01
C LEU A 220 -9.73 -15.62 -13.47
N ARG A 221 -9.98 -16.70 -14.22
CA ARG A 221 -9.65 -16.79 -15.65
C ARG A 221 -10.38 -15.75 -16.49
N ARG A 222 -11.65 -15.48 -16.18
CA ARG A 222 -12.43 -14.44 -16.87
C ARG A 222 -11.80 -13.06 -16.67
N ILE A 223 -11.41 -12.72 -15.44
CA ILE A 223 -10.77 -11.43 -15.13
C ILE A 223 -9.42 -11.31 -15.85
N LEU A 224 -8.58 -12.36 -15.84
CA LEU A 224 -7.31 -12.35 -16.55
C LEU A 224 -7.48 -12.12 -18.06
N ARG A 225 -8.45 -12.79 -18.70
CA ARG A 225 -8.74 -12.59 -20.13
C ARG A 225 -9.19 -11.16 -20.45
N VAL A 226 -9.92 -10.52 -19.55
CA VAL A 226 -10.34 -9.12 -19.70
C VAL A 226 -9.13 -8.20 -19.62
N VAL A 227 -8.25 -8.41 -18.63
CA VAL A 227 -7.01 -7.65 -18.48
C VAL A 227 -6.09 -7.84 -19.69
N GLU A 228 -5.90 -9.08 -20.15
CA GLU A 228 -5.08 -9.41 -21.33
C GLU A 228 -5.62 -8.72 -22.59
N LYS A 229 -6.92 -8.87 -22.89
CA LYS A 229 -7.53 -8.35 -24.12
C LYS A 229 -7.63 -6.83 -24.14
N GLU A 230 -8.10 -6.21 -23.06
CA GLU A 230 -8.39 -4.77 -23.06
C GLU A 230 -7.13 -3.93 -22.84
N ALA A 231 -6.17 -4.46 -22.11
CA ALA A 231 -4.93 -3.76 -21.85
C ALA A 231 -3.76 -4.18 -22.76
N ASP A 232 -3.98 -5.13 -23.69
CA ASP A 232 -2.98 -5.61 -24.66
C ASP A 232 -1.67 -5.98 -23.95
N LEU A 233 -1.81 -6.86 -22.96
CA LEU A 233 -0.77 -7.16 -22.00
C LEU A 233 -0.31 -8.59 -22.16
N GLU A 234 1.00 -8.77 -22.20
CA GLU A 234 1.60 -10.06 -21.92
C GLU A 234 1.41 -10.37 -20.44
N VAL A 235 0.64 -11.42 -20.15
CA VAL A 235 0.44 -11.92 -18.79
C VAL A 235 1.49 -13.00 -18.52
N GLY A 236 2.47 -12.68 -17.70
CA GLY A 236 3.36 -13.69 -17.11
C GLY A 236 2.78 -14.13 -15.77
N THR A 237 2.35 -15.38 -15.65
CA THR A 237 2.01 -15.98 -14.36
C THR A 237 3.25 -16.60 -13.76
N ASP A 238 3.59 -16.21 -12.53
CA ASP A 238 4.65 -16.91 -11.79
C ASP A 238 4.04 -18.20 -11.24
N ASP A 239 4.68 -19.35 -11.49
CA ASP A 239 4.28 -20.62 -10.88
C ASP A 239 4.20 -20.46 -9.35
N PRO A 240 3.23 -21.13 -8.69
CA PRO A 240 2.91 -20.93 -7.29
C PRO A 240 4.12 -21.00 -6.36
#